data_AF-A0A290MHI7-F1
#
_entry.id   AF-A0A290MHI7-F1
#
_cell.length_a   1.000
_cell.length_b   1.000
_cell.length_c   1.000
_cell.angle_alpha   90.00
_cell.angle_beta   90.00
_cell.angle_gamma   90.00
#
_symmetry.space_group_name_H-M   'P 1'
#
loop_
_entity.id
_entity.type
_entity.pdbx_description
1 polymer ?
#
loop_
_entity_poly.entity_id
_entity_poly.type
_entity_poly.pdbx_seq_one_letter_code
_entity_poly.pdbx_strand_id
1 'polypeptide(L)'
;MAIKGSCCCGGVRFELFERPAMVGVCHCSRCRKAGSSAYAYVRAEAFSWVAGRDLVARYAPKPPLRFNRCFCARCGTALGDPFSGRILAIAASCLDDDPGLAPDFHEYRPDSPSWCRAEG
;
A
#
# COMPACT_ATOMS: atom_id res chain seq x y z
N MET A 1 -3.17 -0.74 -20.81
CA MET A 1 -1.78 -0.50 -20.36
C MET A 1 -1.74 -0.75 -18.88
N ALA A 2 -0.75 -1.51 -18.36
CA ALA A 2 -0.67 -1.85 -16.95
C ALA A 2 0.08 -0.76 -16.16
N ILE A 3 -0.32 -0.54 -14.91
CA ILE A 3 0.38 0.32 -13.94
C ILE A 3 1.41 -0.56 -13.24
N LYS A 4 2.68 -0.19 -13.30
CA LYS A 4 3.77 -0.93 -12.68
C LYS A 4 3.93 -0.52 -11.23
N GLY A 5 4.41 -1.45 -10.42
CA GLY A 5 4.85 -1.16 -9.07
C GLY A 5 6.00 -2.04 -8.60
N SER A 6 6.81 -1.46 -7.72
CA SER A 6 8.00 -2.12 -7.19
C SER A 6 8.29 -1.68 -5.75
N CYS A 7 9.06 -2.51 -5.05
CA CYS A 7 9.72 -2.06 -3.82
C CYS A 7 11.00 -1.26 -4.15
N CYS A 8 11.54 -0.52 -3.18
CA CYS A 8 12.73 0.32 -3.37
C CYS A 8 13.95 -0.43 -3.96
N CYS A 9 14.19 -1.70 -3.59
CA CYS A 9 15.30 -2.47 -4.15
C CYS A 9 14.98 -3.20 -5.47
N GLY A 10 13.79 -3.02 -6.04
CA GLY A 10 13.32 -3.71 -7.25
C GLY A 10 13.12 -5.23 -7.13
N GLY A 11 13.31 -5.80 -5.93
CA GLY A 11 13.21 -7.24 -5.69
C GLY A 11 11.76 -7.75 -5.79
N VAL A 12 10.81 -6.97 -5.27
CA VAL A 12 9.37 -7.19 -5.41
C VAL A 12 8.87 -6.32 -6.55
N ARG A 13 8.15 -6.91 -7.51
CA ARG A 13 7.53 -6.22 -8.65
C ARG A 13 6.15 -6.78 -8.93
N PHE A 14 5.22 -5.92 -9.30
CA PHE A 14 3.84 -6.28 -9.63
C PHE A 14 3.27 -5.34 -10.69
N GLU A 15 2.14 -5.72 -11.26
CA GLU A 15 1.39 -4.94 -12.23
C GLU A 15 -0.09 -4.86 -11.81
N LEU A 16 -0.69 -3.71 -12.08
CA LEU A 16 -2.13 -3.49 -11.98
C LEU A 16 -2.71 -3.29 -13.39
N PHE A 17 -3.68 -4.12 -13.77
CA PHE A 17 -4.33 -4.04 -15.08
C PHE A 17 -5.53 -3.09 -15.11
N GLU A 18 -5.86 -2.51 -13.97
CA GLU A 18 -6.90 -1.50 -13.83
C GLU A 18 -6.45 -0.40 -12.88
N ARG A 19 -7.00 0.80 -13.09
CA ARG A 19 -6.82 1.90 -12.15
C ARG A 19 -7.45 1.51 -10.80
N PRO A 20 -6.77 1.74 -9.67
CA PRO A 20 -7.34 1.54 -8.35
C PRO A 20 -8.71 2.24 -8.22
N ALA A 21 -9.68 1.54 -7.63
CA ALA A 21 -11.04 2.05 -7.49
C ALA A 21 -11.12 3.20 -6.49
N MET A 22 -10.19 3.23 -5.53
CA MET A 22 -10.21 4.12 -4.39
C MET A 22 -8.80 4.23 -3.78
N VAL A 23 -8.49 5.39 -3.21
CA VAL A 23 -7.29 5.66 -2.43
C VAL A 23 -7.66 6.18 -1.06
N GLY A 24 -7.21 5.49 -0.01
CA GLY A 24 -7.44 5.87 1.37
C GLY A 24 -6.14 6.25 2.08
N VAL A 25 -6.18 7.30 2.89
CA VAL A 25 -5.06 7.67 3.77
C VAL A 25 -5.41 7.34 5.21
N CYS A 26 -4.73 6.36 5.80
CA CYS A 26 -4.93 5.99 7.20
C CYS A 26 -3.86 6.60 8.10
N HIS A 27 -4.31 7.34 9.11
CA HIS A 27 -3.45 8.05 10.06
C HIS A 27 -3.24 7.30 11.37
N CYS A 28 -3.78 6.09 11.55
CA CYS A 28 -3.59 5.36 12.80
C CYS A 28 -2.11 5.06 13.07
N SER A 29 -1.75 4.85 14.35
CA SER A 29 -0.35 4.60 14.74
C SER A 29 0.27 3.42 14.00
N ARG A 30 -0.56 2.44 13.60
CA ARG A 30 -0.14 1.33 12.78
C ARG A 30 0.35 1.84 11.42
N CYS A 31 -0.50 2.44 10.61
CA CYS A 31 -0.14 2.92 9.27
C CYS A 31 0.99 3.97 9.31
N ARG A 32 1.00 4.88 10.29
CA ARG A 32 2.13 5.83 10.47
C ARG A 32 3.48 5.12 10.63
N LYS A 33 3.54 4.07 11.45
CA LYS A 33 4.76 3.28 11.67
C LYS A 33 5.16 2.41 10.46
N ALA A 34 4.28 2.22 9.47
CA ALA A 34 4.66 1.53 8.23
C ALA A 34 5.43 2.43 7.26
N GLY A 35 5.45 3.76 7.47
CA GLY A 35 6.00 4.70 6.49
C GLY A 35 5.11 4.87 5.24
N SER A 36 3.95 4.21 5.17
CA SER A 36 2.94 4.38 4.13
C SER A 36 1.58 4.61 4.77
N SER A 37 1.00 5.78 4.49
CA SER A 37 -0.34 6.15 4.94
C SER A 37 -1.37 6.06 3.81
N ALA A 38 -0.96 6.22 2.54
CA ALA A 38 -1.83 6.12 1.37
C ALA A 38 -1.85 4.71 0.79
N TYR A 39 -3.04 4.13 0.68
CA TYR A 39 -3.29 2.81 0.11
C TYR A 39 -4.25 2.91 -1.08
N ALA A 40 -3.85 2.34 -2.21
CA ALA A 40 -4.67 2.10 -3.37
C ALA A 40 -5.40 0.76 -3.24
N TYR A 41 -6.73 0.79 -3.31
CA TYR A 41 -7.58 -0.39 -3.22
C TYR A 41 -7.83 -0.95 -4.63
N VAL A 42 -7.37 -2.18 -4.85
CA VAL A 42 -7.35 -2.84 -6.16
C VAL A 42 -8.09 -4.16 -6.06
N ARG A 43 -8.87 -4.51 -7.08
CA ARG A 43 -9.46 -5.86 -7.16
C ARG A 43 -8.35 -6.89 -7.36
N ALA A 44 -8.44 -8.02 -6.67
CA ALA A 44 -7.42 -9.06 -6.74
C ALA A 44 -7.19 -9.57 -8.17
N GLU A 45 -8.24 -9.60 -8.99
CA GLU A 45 -8.18 -10.03 -10.39
C GLU A 45 -7.44 -9.03 -11.29
N ALA A 46 -7.31 -7.78 -10.86
CA ALA A 46 -6.58 -6.74 -11.58
C ALA A 46 -5.10 -6.65 -11.13
N PHE A 47 -4.64 -7.50 -10.22
CA PHE A 47 -3.27 -7.50 -9.70
C PHE A 47 -2.52 -8.74 -10.17
N SER A 48 -1.27 -8.59 -10.59
CA SER A 48 -0.37 -9.72 -10.87
C SER A 48 1.02 -9.51 -10.31
N TRP A 49 1.59 -10.59 -9.76
CA TRP A 49 2.99 -10.61 -9.36
C TRP A 49 3.89 -10.77 -10.59
N VAL A 50 4.87 -9.87 -10.73
CA VAL A 50 5.91 -9.99 -11.76
C VAL A 50 7.13 -10.70 -11.20
N ALA A 51 7.55 -10.37 -9.97
CA ALA A 51 8.70 -11.00 -9.31
C ALA A 51 8.67 -10.81 -7.78
N GLY A 52 9.42 -11.65 -7.07
CA GLY A 52 9.74 -11.45 -5.66
C GLY A 52 8.57 -11.62 -4.68
N ARG A 53 7.53 -12.37 -5.07
CA ARG A 53 6.41 -12.70 -4.16
C ARG A 53 6.90 -13.39 -2.88
N ASP A 54 7.96 -14.19 -2.99
CA ASP A 54 8.66 -14.87 -1.90
C ASP A 54 9.45 -13.91 -0.99
N LEU A 55 9.80 -12.72 -1.46
CA LEU A 55 10.47 -11.68 -0.67
C LEU A 55 9.49 -10.86 0.18
N VAL A 56 8.19 -11.17 0.14
CA VAL A 56 7.19 -10.42 0.90
C VAL A 56 7.03 -11.02 2.29
N ALA A 57 7.60 -10.33 3.28
CA ALA A 57 7.37 -10.63 4.68
C ALA A 57 6.00 -10.10 5.13
N ARG A 58 5.38 -10.80 6.09
CA ARG A 58 4.06 -10.45 6.62
C ARG A 58 4.11 -10.36 8.14
N TYR A 59 3.50 -9.31 8.68
CA TYR A 59 3.28 -9.13 10.10
C TYR A 59 1.77 -9.12 10.39
N ALA A 60 1.32 -10.14 11.10
CA ALA A 60 -0.09 -10.35 11.41
C ALA A 60 -0.64 -9.25 12.34
N PRO A 61 -1.88 -8.80 12.13
CA PRO A 61 -2.53 -7.89 13.07
C PRO A 61 -2.91 -8.61 14.37
N LYS A 62 -3.10 -7.82 15.43
CA LYS A 62 -3.81 -8.28 16.64
C LYS A 62 -5.28 -7.85 16.55
N PRO A 63 -6.24 -8.65 17.03
CA PRO A 63 -7.64 -8.24 17.11
C PRO A 63 -7.79 -6.86 17.80
N PRO A 64 -8.72 -6.00 17.34
CA PRO A 64 -9.73 -6.24 16.30
C PRO A 64 -9.25 -5.97 14.85
N LEU A 65 -7.96 -5.68 14.64
CA LEU A 65 -7.43 -5.35 13.31
C LEU A 65 -7.37 -6.59 12.42
N ARG A 66 -7.63 -6.41 11.12
CA ARG A 66 -7.81 -7.52 10.16
C ARG A 66 -6.75 -7.58 9.06
N PHE A 67 -6.17 -6.44 8.69
CA PHE A 67 -5.18 -6.38 7.61
C PHE A 67 -3.77 -6.72 8.10
N ASN A 68 -3.02 -7.45 7.28
CA ASN A 68 -1.60 -7.69 7.49
C ASN A 68 -0.80 -6.42 7.21
N ARG A 69 0.44 -6.42 7.69
CA ARG A 69 1.49 -5.52 7.21
C ARG A 69 2.37 -6.36 6.33
N CYS A 70 2.44 -6.03 5.04
CA CYS A 70 3.36 -6.66 4.12
C CYS A 70 4.46 -5.67 3.76
N PHE A 71 5.69 -6.16 3.71
CA PHE A 71 6.86 -5.37 3.36
C PHE A 71 7.90 -6.23 2.66
N CYS A 72 8.75 -5.60 1.85
CA CYS A 72 9.89 -6.28 1.26
C CYS A 72 10.86 -6.70 2.37
N ALA A 73 11.16 -7.98 2.48
CA ALA A 73 12.10 -8.52 3.47
C ALA A 73 13.54 -8.02 3.27
N ARG A 74 13.87 -7.51 2.08
CA ARG A 74 15.21 -7.01 1.75
C ARG A 74 15.40 -5.52 2.07
N CYS A 75 14.46 -4.67 1.68
CA CYS A 75 14.61 -3.22 1.79
C CYS A 75 13.60 -2.54 2.72
N GLY A 76 12.68 -3.30 3.33
CA GLY A 76 11.70 -2.77 4.28
C GLY A 76 10.56 -1.94 3.67
N THR A 77 10.52 -1.74 2.35
CA THR A 77 9.42 -0.99 1.70
C THR A 77 8.08 -1.59 2.08
N ALA A 78 7.18 -0.77 2.64
CA ALA A 78 5.82 -1.16 2.94
C ALA A 78 5.02 -1.36 1.65
N LEU A 79 4.43 -2.54 1.49
CA LEU A 79 3.67 -2.95 0.30
C LEU A 79 2.15 -2.88 0.50
N GLY A 80 1.70 -2.65 1.75
CA GLY A 80 0.30 -2.74 2.15
C GLY A 80 -0.09 -4.17 2.54
N ASP A 81 -1.19 -4.68 2.01
CA ASP A 81 -1.65 -6.05 2.14
C ASP A 81 -2.10 -6.62 0.77
N PRO A 82 -1.15 -6.98 -0.12
CA PRO A 82 -1.45 -7.56 -1.44
C PRO A 82 -1.98 -9.00 -1.36
N PHE A 83 -2.42 -9.46 -0.18
CA PHE A 83 -3.01 -10.77 0.06
C PHE A 83 -4.42 -10.69 0.67
N SER A 84 -5.00 -9.49 0.83
CA SER A 84 -6.28 -9.29 1.51
C SER A 84 -7.51 -9.70 0.68
N GLY A 85 -7.64 -10.98 0.36
CA GLY A 85 -8.84 -11.53 -0.27
C GLY A 85 -9.17 -10.88 -1.63
N ARG A 86 -10.42 -10.42 -1.80
CA ARG A 86 -10.93 -9.87 -3.07
C ARG A 86 -10.48 -8.45 -3.37
N ILE A 87 -10.18 -7.66 -2.34
CA ILE A 87 -9.73 -6.27 -2.48
C ILE A 87 -8.39 -6.12 -1.77
N LEU A 88 -7.36 -5.87 -2.56
CA LEU A 88 -5.99 -5.69 -2.11
C LEU A 88 -5.77 -4.23 -1.72
N ALA A 89 -5.13 -4.00 -0.58
CA ALA A 89 -4.66 -2.67 -0.21
C ALA A 89 -3.18 -2.54 -0.59
N ILE A 90 -2.87 -1.89 -1.71
CA ILE A 90 -1.50 -1.68 -2.18
C ILE A 90 -1.00 -0.34 -1.65
N ALA A 91 0.19 -0.30 -1.05
CA ALA A 91 0.80 0.99 -0.69
C ALA A 91 1.02 1.83 -1.96
N ALA A 92 0.41 3.03 -2.03
CA ALA A 92 0.48 3.87 -3.22
C ALA A 92 1.93 4.30 -3.54
N SER A 93 2.79 4.36 -2.52
CA SER A 93 4.23 4.62 -2.65
C SER A 93 5.01 3.53 -3.39
N CYS A 94 4.39 2.41 -3.72
CA CYS A 94 5.01 1.34 -4.52
C CYS A 94 4.60 1.40 -5.99
N LEU A 95 3.78 2.35 -6.42
CA LEU A 95 3.45 2.53 -7.84
C LEU A 95 4.61 3.28 -8.49
N ASP A 96 5.16 2.69 -9.55
CA ASP A 96 6.26 3.28 -10.33
C ASP A 96 5.72 4.28 -11.36
N ASP A 97 4.46 4.12 -11.77
CA ASP A 97 3.75 5.02 -12.68
C ASP A 97 2.80 5.93 -11.90
N ASP A 98 2.49 7.12 -12.43
CA ASP A 98 1.47 8.03 -11.89
C ASP A 98 0.09 7.74 -12.54
N PRO A 99 -0.88 7.15 -11.81
CA PRO A 99 -2.22 6.87 -12.34
C PRO A 99 -3.19 8.05 -12.15
N GLY A 100 -2.69 9.24 -11.80
CA GLY A 100 -3.49 10.41 -11.46
C GLY A 100 -4.36 10.16 -10.24
N LEU A 101 -3.78 9.55 -9.20
CA LEU A 101 -4.49 9.18 -7.98
C LEU A 101 -4.54 10.35 -6.99
N ALA A 102 -5.69 10.56 -6.37
CA ALA A 102 -5.85 11.48 -5.25
C ALA A 102 -6.53 10.73 -4.09
N PRO A 103 -6.23 11.07 -2.81
CA PRO A 103 -6.96 10.51 -1.68
C PRO A 103 -8.46 10.79 -1.75
N ASP A 104 -9.28 9.73 -1.69
CA ASP A 104 -10.73 9.84 -1.60
C ASP A 104 -11.20 10.08 -0.16
N PHE A 105 -10.45 9.54 0.81
CA PHE A 105 -10.79 9.67 2.22
C PHE A 105 -9.56 9.58 3.14
N HIS A 106 -9.74 10.12 4.35
CA HIS A 106 -8.74 10.09 5.41
C HIS A 106 -9.33 9.43 6.66
N GLU A 107 -8.81 8.26 7.04
CA GLU A 107 -9.18 7.56 8.27
C GLU A 107 -8.29 7.96 9.44
N TYR A 108 -8.85 7.96 10.66
CA TYR A 108 -8.14 8.37 11.88
C TYR A 108 -7.53 9.77 11.77
N ARG A 109 -8.15 10.69 11.02
CA ARG A 109 -7.64 12.05 10.78
C ARG A 109 -7.14 12.79 12.03
N PRO A 110 -7.78 12.70 13.23
CA PRO A 110 -7.25 13.32 14.45
C PRO A 110 -5.84 12.86 14.83
N ASP A 111 -5.44 11.65 14.43
CA ASP A 111 -4.12 11.07 14.66
C ASP A 111 -3.08 11.47 13.59
N SER A 112 -3.47 12.30 12.62
CA SER A 112 -2.56 12.79 11.58
C SER A 112 -1.44 13.61 12.21
N PRO A 113 -0.17 13.24 11.97
CA PRO A 113 0.94 13.92 12.59
C PRO A 113 1.08 15.35 12.05
N SER A 114 1.48 16.29 12.91
CA SER A 114 1.63 17.69 12.55
C SER A 114 2.62 17.91 11.40
N TRP A 115 3.70 17.11 11.33
CA TRP A 115 4.72 17.20 10.28
C TRP A 115 4.27 16.71 8.90
N CYS A 116 3.07 16.14 8.75
CA CYS A 116 2.48 15.81 7.45
C CYS A 116 1.61 16.93 6.89
N ARG A 117 1.40 18.00 7.65
CA ARG A 117 0.75 19.21 7.15
C ARG A 117 1.82 19.96 6.36
N ALA A 118 1.72 19.97 5.04
CA ALA A 118 2.50 20.93 4.27
C ALA A 118 2.08 22.33 4.76
N GLU A 119 3.02 23.11 5.26
CA GLU A 119 2.82 24.55 5.33
C GLU A 119 2.76 25.05 3.88
N GLY A 120 1.82 25.96 3.61
CA GLY A 120 1.55 26.47 2.27
C GLY A 120 2.76 27.09 1.61
#